data_AF-A0A379U0M6-F1
#
_entry.id   AF-A0A379U0M6-F1
#
_cell.length_a   1.000
_cell.length_b   1.000
_cell.length_c   1.000
_cell.angle_alpha   90.00
_cell.angle_beta   90.00
_cell.angle_gamma   90.00
#
_symmetry.space_group_name_H-M   'P 1'
#
loop_
_entity.id
_entity.type
_entity.pdbx_description
1 polymer ?
#
loop_
_entity_poly.entity_id
_entity_poly.type
_entity_poly.pdbx_seq_one_letter_code
_entity_poly.pdbx_strand_id
1 'polypeptide(L)'
;MKKNFFHLLIMLICSYISFAYANISDYRVMTWNLQGSSASTESKWNINVRQLLSGTAGVDILMVQEAGAIPTSAVRTGRHIQPFGVGIPLMSTPGISEPPDVRI
;
A
#
# COMPACT_ATOMS: atom_id res chain seq x y z
N MET A 1 13.31 47.87 17.48
CA MET A 1 11.94 47.33 17.47
C MET A 1 11.55 46.64 16.15
N LYS A 2 11.88 47.20 14.98
CA LYS A 2 11.53 46.62 13.65
C LYS A 2 12.08 45.20 13.39
N LYS A 3 13.29 44.88 13.87
CA LYS A 3 13.93 43.57 13.66
C LYS A 3 13.21 42.44 14.41
N ASN A 4 12.73 42.70 15.62
CA ASN A 4 11.97 41.73 16.43
C ASN A 4 10.59 41.49 15.84
N PHE A 5 9.96 42.54 15.29
CA PHE A 5 8.70 42.45 14.56
C PHE A 5 8.82 41.56 13.32
N PHE A 6 9.91 41.68 12.57
CA PHE A 6 10.17 40.82 11.41
C PHE A 6 10.36 39.34 11.78
N HIS A 7 11.04 39.04 12.89
CA HIS A 7 11.18 37.65 13.37
C HIS A 7 9.84 37.08 13.86
N LEU A 8 9.02 37.90 14.53
CA LEU A 8 7.68 37.51 14.96
C LEU A 8 6.77 37.19 13.77
N LEU A 9 6.84 38.01 12.71
CA LEU A 9 6.10 37.78 11.46
C LEU A 9 6.52 36.47 10.79
N ILE A 10 7.83 36.18 10.74
CA ILE A 10 8.35 34.91 10.19
C ILE A 10 7.84 33.72 11.00
N MET A 11 7.90 33.77 12.34
CA MET A 11 7.41 32.67 13.18
C MET A 11 5.91 32.43 13.03
N LEU A 12 5.12 33.51 12.89
CA LEU A 12 3.68 33.40 12.63
C LEU A 12 3.39 32.70 11.29
N ILE A 13 4.13 33.05 10.23
CA ILE A 13 3.98 32.44 8.90
C ILE A 13 4.40 30.96 8.92
N CYS A 14 5.53 30.62 9.56
CA CYS A 14 5.99 29.24 9.70
C CYS A 14 5.00 28.36 10.48
N SER A 15 4.36 28.93 11.50
CA SER A 15 3.30 28.25 12.27
C SER A 15 2.08 27.91 11.41
N TYR A 16 1.74 28.75 10.43
CA TYR A 16 0.57 28.56 9.58
C TYR A 16 0.78 27.49 8.49
N ILE A 17 2.01 27.34 8.00
CA ILE A 17 2.39 26.35 6.97
C ILE A 17 2.37 24.92 7.53
N SER A 18 2.42 24.75 8.85
CA SER A 18 2.49 23.42 9.49
C SER A 18 1.18 22.63 9.48
N PHE A 19 0.07 23.22 9.01
CA PHE A 19 -1.22 22.52 8.85
C PHE A 19 -1.29 21.79 7.51
N ALA A 20 -0.59 20.66 7.38
CA ALA A 20 -0.82 19.71 6.31
C ALA A 20 -1.94 18.75 6.71
N TYR A 21 -3.13 18.96 6.16
CA TYR A 21 -4.23 18.00 6.27
C TYR A 21 -4.04 16.93 5.19
N ALA A 22 -3.62 15.73 5.56
CA ALA A 22 -3.70 14.57 4.69
C ALA A 22 -4.98 13.81 5.07
N ASN A 23 -6.06 14.01 4.31
CA ASN A 23 -7.31 13.34 4.59
C ASN A 23 -7.38 12.01 3.83
N ILE A 24 -7.92 10.97 4.45
CA ILE A 24 -8.18 9.70 3.76
C ILE A 24 -9.16 9.88 2.60
N SER A 25 -10.04 10.89 2.66
CA SER A 25 -10.97 11.24 1.59
C SER A 25 -10.30 11.74 0.32
N ASP A 26 -9.03 12.18 0.41
CA ASP A 26 -8.28 12.67 -0.74
C ASP A 26 -7.79 11.51 -1.63
N TYR A 27 -7.83 10.28 -1.11
CA TYR A 27 -7.47 9.07 -1.82
C TYR A 27 -8.70 8.28 -2.23
N ARG A 28 -8.69 7.79 -3.46
CA ARG A 28 -9.66 6.85 -3.97
C ARG A 28 -9.22 5.45 -3.54
N VAL A 29 -9.84 4.96 -2.47
CA VAL A 29 -9.53 3.65 -1.88
C VAL A 29 -10.53 2.60 -2.37
N MET A 30 -10.05 1.42 -2.74
CA MET A 30 -10.88 0.28 -3.13
C MET A 30 -10.32 -1.02 -2.55
N THR A 31 -11.20 -1.98 -2.26
CA THR A 31 -10.82 -3.34 -1.88
C THR A 31 -11.44 -4.34 -2.85
N TRP A 32 -10.70 -5.38 -3.21
CA TRP A 32 -11.19 -6.44 -4.07
C TRP A 32 -10.63 -7.81 -3.68
N ASN A 33 -11.52 -8.77 -3.48
CA ASN A 33 -11.15 -10.17 -3.39
C ASN A 33 -11.03 -10.76 -4.81
N LEU A 34 -9.82 -11.16 -5.20
CA LEU A 34 -9.50 -11.62 -6.55
C LEU A 34 -9.96 -13.06 -6.80
N GLN A 35 -10.28 -13.82 -5.73
CA GLN A 35 -10.63 -15.25 -5.77
C GLN A 35 -9.72 -16.01 -6.75
N GLY A 36 -8.40 -15.79 -6.62
CA GLY A 36 -7.40 -16.23 -7.57
C GLY A 36 -6.98 -17.68 -7.32
N SER A 37 -7.53 -18.63 -8.07
CA SER A 37 -6.93 -19.96 -8.19
C SER A 37 -5.76 -19.93 -9.20
N SER A 38 -4.73 -20.74 -8.93
CA SER A 38 -3.37 -20.69 -9.51
C SER A 38 -3.25 -20.64 -11.04
N ALA A 39 -4.32 -20.93 -11.79
CA ALA A 39 -4.31 -20.96 -13.25
C ALA A 39 -4.74 -19.66 -13.94
N SER A 40 -5.44 -18.73 -13.25
CA SER A 40 -6.05 -17.54 -13.87
C SER A 40 -5.53 -16.18 -13.36
N THR A 41 -4.57 -16.22 -12.43
CA THR A 41 -4.16 -15.05 -11.65
C THR A 41 -3.46 -13.95 -12.47
N GLU A 42 -2.59 -14.31 -13.41
CA GLU A 42 -1.86 -13.32 -14.23
C GLU A 42 -2.81 -12.48 -15.12
N SER A 43 -3.83 -13.13 -15.68
CA SER A 43 -4.85 -12.46 -16.51
C SER A 43 -5.70 -11.48 -15.68
N LYS A 44 -6.10 -11.88 -14.48
CA LYS A 44 -6.87 -11.03 -13.56
C LYS A 44 -6.08 -9.78 -13.14
N TRP A 45 -4.77 -9.91 -12.93
CA TRP A 45 -3.89 -8.77 -12.63
C TRP A 45 -3.72 -7.84 -13.84
N ASN A 46 -3.33 -8.38 -15.00
CA ASN A 46 -2.94 -7.56 -16.15
C ASN A 46 -4.14 -6.90 -16.86
N ILE A 47 -5.35 -7.48 -16.72
CA ILE A 47 -6.57 -6.91 -17.28
C ILE A 47 -7.30 -6.09 -16.23
N ASN A 48 -7.84 -6.73 -15.19
CA ASN A 48 -8.78 -6.07 -14.27
C ASN A 48 -8.07 -5.11 -13.30
N VAL A 49 -7.03 -5.57 -12.61
CA VAL A 49 -6.32 -4.69 -11.65
C VAL A 49 -5.66 -3.52 -12.38
N ARG A 50 -5.08 -3.78 -13.55
CA ARG A 50 -4.53 -2.71 -14.40
C ARG A 50 -5.59 -1.68 -14.77
N GLN A 51 -6.78 -2.09 -15.18
CA GLN A 51 -7.87 -1.16 -15.53
C GLN A 51 -8.34 -0.35 -14.33
N LEU A 52 -8.41 -0.94 -13.13
CA LEU A 52 -8.80 -0.22 -11.90
C LEU A 52 -7.79 0.85 -11.48
N LEU A 53 -6.50 0.60 -11.70
CA LEU A 53 -5.42 1.53 -11.37
C LEU A 53 -5.10 2.53 -12.49
N SER A 54 -5.53 2.24 -13.73
CA SER A 54 -5.19 3.07 -14.89
C SER A 54 -6.15 4.25 -15.06
N GLY A 55 -5.64 5.31 -15.68
CA GLY A 55 -6.40 6.51 -16.01
C GLY A 55 -6.29 7.61 -14.96
N THR A 56 -6.71 8.82 -15.33
CA THR A 56 -6.70 10.01 -14.45
C THR A 56 -7.66 9.88 -13.28
N ALA A 57 -8.57 8.91 -13.36
CA ALA A 57 -9.57 8.57 -12.37
C ALA A 57 -9.35 7.15 -11.79
N GLY A 58 -8.12 6.64 -11.83
CA GLY A 58 -7.77 5.37 -11.22
C GLY A 58 -7.88 5.37 -9.69
N VAL A 59 -7.88 4.19 -9.10
CA VAL A 59 -7.80 4.00 -7.65
C VAL A 59 -6.37 4.30 -7.18
N ASP A 60 -6.24 5.11 -6.13
CA ASP A 60 -4.94 5.45 -5.54
C ASP A 60 -4.43 4.34 -4.61
N ILE A 61 -5.35 3.71 -3.86
CA ILE A 61 -5.04 2.63 -2.91
C ILE A 61 -5.96 1.44 -3.19
N LEU A 62 -5.40 0.35 -3.73
CA LEU A 62 -6.12 -0.90 -3.97
C LEU A 62 -5.65 -1.99 -3.00
N MET A 63 -6.58 -2.51 -2.20
CA MET A 63 -6.36 -3.65 -1.31
C MET A 63 -6.86 -4.92 -2.01
N VAL A 64 -6.02 -5.96 -2.12
CA VAL A 64 -6.38 -7.20 -2.82
C VAL A 64 -6.31 -8.40 -1.88
N GLN A 65 -7.37 -9.20 -1.82
CA GLN A 65 -7.41 -10.48 -1.08
C GLN A 65 -7.43 -11.68 -2.04
N GLU A 66 -7.02 -12.86 -1.55
CA GLU A 66 -6.91 -14.11 -2.34
C GLU A 66 -6.20 -13.88 -3.68
N ALA A 67 -5.15 -13.06 -3.66
CA ALA A 67 -4.50 -12.57 -4.85
C ALA A 67 -3.67 -13.63 -5.59
N GLY A 68 -3.59 -14.86 -5.06
CA GLY A 68 -2.79 -15.95 -5.57
C GLY A 68 -1.31 -15.56 -5.67
N ALA A 69 -0.78 -15.59 -6.89
CA ALA A 69 0.55 -15.10 -7.23
C ALA A 69 0.55 -13.59 -7.55
N ILE A 70 1.63 -12.90 -7.18
CA ILE A 70 1.89 -11.53 -7.61
C ILE A 70 2.23 -11.48 -9.11
N PRO A 71 1.96 -10.35 -9.81
CA PRO A 71 2.32 -10.20 -11.22
C PRO A 71 3.82 -10.41 -11.42
N THR A 72 4.18 -11.10 -12.50
CA THR A 72 5.60 -11.40 -12.83
C THR A 72 6.46 -10.14 -13.03
N SER A 73 5.84 -9.03 -13.42
CA SER A 73 6.49 -7.74 -13.63
C SER A 73 6.59 -6.87 -12.37
N ALA A 74 6.09 -7.33 -11.22
CA ALA A 74 6.05 -6.55 -9.99
C ALA A 74 7.46 -6.31 -9.43
N VAL A 75 7.84 -5.04 -9.28
CA VAL A 75 9.07 -4.62 -8.60
C VAL A 75 8.73 -4.23 -7.16
N ARG A 76 9.37 -4.89 -6.19
CA ARG A 76 9.21 -4.53 -4.77
C ARG A 76 9.78 -3.14 -4.53
N THR A 77 8.97 -2.25 -3.97
CA THR A 77 9.35 -0.86 -3.68
C THR A 77 10.19 -0.69 -2.41
N GLY A 78 10.63 -1.80 -1.78
CA GLY A 78 11.39 -1.79 -0.52
C GLY A 78 10.59 -1.35 0.72
N ARG A 79 9.31 -1.03 0.55
CA ARG A 79 8.44 -0.60 1.65
C ARG A 79 7.95 -1.83 2.42
N HIS A 80 8.49 -2.02 3.63
CA HIS A 80 8.04 -3.06 4.55
C HIS A 80 6.78 -2.57 5.28
N ILE A 81 5.61 -3.04 4.86
CA ILE A 81 4.35 -2.80 5.59
C ILE A 81 4.17 -4.00 6.52
N GLN A 82 4.22 -3.77 7.83
CA GLN A 82 3.93 -4.81 8.81
C GLN A 82 2.46 -5.21 8.69
N PRO A 83 2.12 -6.49 8.48
CA PRO A 83 0.74 -6.92 8.52
C PRO A 83 0.22 -6.78 9.95
N PHE A 84 -0.87 -6.03 10.15
CA PHE A 84 -1.60 -6.06 11.42
C PHE A 84 -2.18 -7.46 11.62
N GLY A 85 -1.77 -8.14 12.69
CA GLY A 85 -2.34 -9.43 13.11
C GLY A 85 -1.71 -10.69 12.50
N VAL A 86 -0.67 -10.58 11.65
CA VAL A 86 0.11 -11.75 11.22
C VAL A 86 1.56 -11.50 11.64
N GLY A 87 2.10 -12.39 12.45
CA GLY A 87 3.50 -12.32 12.89
C GLY A 87 4.46 -12.09 11.73
N ILE A 88 5.62 -11.53 12.06
CA ILE A 88 6.73 -11.22 11.14
C ILE A 88 6.84 -12.34 10.09
N PRO A 89 6.72 -12.06 8.78
CA PRO A 89 6.92 -13.08 7.77
C PRO A 89 8.37 -13.57 7.90
N LEU A 90 8.52 -14.74 8.51
CA LEU A 90 9.77 -15.48 8.50
C LEU A 90 9.99 -15.87 7.04
N MET A 91 10.89 -15.15 6.36
CA MET A 91 11.50 -15.62 5.13
C MET A 91 11.88 -17.08 5.39
N SER A 92 11.31 -18.01 4.62
CA SER A 92 11.62 -19.44 4.73
C SER A 92 13.11 -19.61 4.54
N THR A 93 13.82 -19.71 5.67
CA THR A 93 15.24 -20.00 5.70
C THR A 93 15.36 -21.45 5.23
N PRO A 94 16.22 -21.78 4.25
CA PRO A 94 16.36 -23.16 3.80
C PRO A 94 16.82 -24.00 5.00
N GLY A 95 15.96 -24.87 5.51
CA GLY A 95 16.30 -25.77 6.62
C GLY A 95 15.31 -25.85 7.79
N ILE A 96 14.19 -25.11 7.80
CA ILE A 96 13.12 -25.33 8.78
C ILE A 96 11.96 -26.07 8.09
N SER A 97 11.76 -27.32 8.49
CA SER A 97 10.75 -28.26 7.98
C SER A 97 9.34 -27.68 8.01
N GLU A 98 8.58 -27.93 6.94
CA GLU A 98 7.16 -27.58 6.80
C GLU A 98 6.34 -28.01 8.03
N PRO A 99 5.46 -27.16 8.58
CA PRO A 99 4.46 -27.61 9.53
C PRO A 99 3.47 -28.56 8.83
N PRO A 100 2.93 -29.57 9.56
CA PRO A 100 2.14 -30.63 8.96
C PRO A 100 0.86 -30.08 8.33
N ASP A 101 0.65 -30.54 7.10
CA ASP A 101 -0.47 -30.32 6.20
C ASP A 101 -1.83 -30.50 6.92
N VAL A 102 -2.50 -29.40 7.26
CA VAL A 102 -3.88 -29.44 7.77
C VAL A 102 -4.80 -29.64 6.57
N ARG A 103 -5.05 -30.91 6.25
CA ARG A 103 -6.13 -31.30 5.33
C ARG A 103 -7.48 -30.97 5.96
N ILE A 104 -8.25 -30.15 5.26
CA ILE A 104 -9.72 -30.11 5.34
C ILE A 104 -10.26 -30.19 3.93
#